data_AF-A0A9X2JPN4-F1
#
_entry.id   AF-A0A9X2JPN4-F1
#
_cell.length_a   1.000
_cell.length_b   1.000
_cell.length_c   1.000
_cell.angle_alpha   90.00
_cell.angle_beta   90.00
_cell.angle_gamma   90.00
#
_symmetry.space_group_name_H-M   'P 1'
#
loop_
_entity.id
_entity.type
_entity.pdbx_description
1 polymer ?
#
loop_
_entity_poly.entity_id
_entity_poly.type
_entity_poly.pdbx_seq_one_letter_code
_entity_poly.pdbx_strand_id
1 'polypeptide(L)'
;MTRIAVSLLLAFAFLAPPAAAQEAVERRCVPGGPCIALDNYIPDVCEAIETLAEQNALDVGFFARLLWRESLFDAGAVSPAGALGIAQFMPGTAKLRGLADPFDPAQALAASAAYLAELSERFGSLGLAAVAYNAGEARAEKFLAGNDWLPGETEAYVQAITGHAARDWRDAPPLEVDLALAADRPFLEACKAQAKGRAIAQFRVAAPVLAWGVVLASAPDRGAVDRRVRQIRRDVGAVIGNEQIAYTLSRFPGQRARRHVAQIGRASLSEAGALCARLRAAGAVCMVLKN
;
A
#
# COMPACT_ATOMS: atom_id res chain seq x y z
N MET A 1 -56.77 36.76 15.07
CA MET A 1 -55.42 36.29 15.47
C MET A 1 -55.35 34.79 15.26
N THR A 2 -54.69 34.31 14.19
CA THR A 2 -53.92 33.04 14.14
C THR A 2 -53.39 32.84 12.71
N ARG A 3 -52.10 33.07 12.50
CA ARG A 3 -51.38 32.62 11.29
C ARG A 3 -50.82 31.23 11.60
N ILE A 4 -51.29 30.22 10.88
CA ILE A 4 -50.77 28.85 10.94
C ILE A 4 -49.49 28.81 10.10
N ALA A 5 -48.34 28.63 10.76
CA ALA A 5 -47.07 28.37 10.08
C ALA A 5 -46.96 26.87 9.82
N VAL A 6 -47.00 26.48 8.54
CA VAL A 6 -46.73 25.11 8.11
C VAL A 6 -45.21 24.97 7.97
N SER A 7 -44.56 24.33 8.94
CA SER A 7 -43.16 23.93 8.84
C SER A 7 -43.04 22.68 7.99
N LEU A 8 -42.58 22.84 6.74
CA LEU A 8 -42.12 21.73 5.91
C LEU A 8 -40.80 21.19 6.49
N LEU A 9 -40.83 20.04 7.16
CA LEU A 9 -39.63 19.25 7.40
C LEU A 9 -39.25 18.52 6.10
N LEU A 10 -38.22 19.00 5.42
CA LEU A 10 -37.53 18.27 4.37
C LEU A 10 -36.70 17.16 4.99
N ALA A 11 -37.22 15.93 4.98
CA ALA A 11 -36.46 14.73 5.32
C ALA A 11 -35.43 14.45 4.21
N PHE A 12 -34.15 14.72 4.48
CA PHE A 12 -33.05 14.26 3.63
C PHE A 12 -32.90 12.74 3.80
N ALA A 13 -33.42 11.97 2.84
CA ALA A 13 -33.10 10.56 2.72
C ALA A 13 -31.60 10.43 2.36
N PHE A 14 -30.79 9.92 3.29
CA PHE A 14 -29.45 9.43 2.98
C PHE A 14 -29.61 8.18 2.10
N LEU A 15 -29.49 8.34 0.79
CA LEU A 15 -29.38 7.20 -0.12
C LEU A 15 -28.08 6.46 0.19
N ALA A 16 -28.20 5.28 0.76
CA ALA A 16 -27.10 4.33 0.89
C ALA A 16 -26.53 4.03 -0.52
N PRO A 17 -25.21 3.85 -0.66
CA PRO A 17 -24.62 3.49 -1.94
C PRO A 17 -25.19 2.16 -2.44
N PRO A 18 -25.26 1.95 -3.77
CA PRO A 18 -25.75 0.70 -4.34
C PRO A 18 -24.86 -0.48 -3.91
N ALA A 19 -25.46 -1.66 -3.68
CA ALA A 19 -24.77 -2.85 -3.14
C ALA A 19 -23.47 -3.23 -3.88
N ALA A 20 -23.45 -3.11 -5.22
CA ALA A 20 -22.24 -3.37 -6.02
C ALA A 20 -21.07 -2.42 -5.74
N ALA A 21 -21.36 -1.17 -5.34
CA ALA A 21 -20.33 -0.21 -4.92
C ALA A 21 -19.84 -0.48 -3.48
N GLN A 22 -20.64 -1.18 -2.67
CA GLN A 22 -20.28 -1.57 -1.30
C GLN A 22 -19.46 -2.87 -1.30
N GLU A 23 -19.82 -3.85 -2.13
CA GLU A 23 -19.00 -5.05 -2.38
C GLU A 23 -17.58 -4.71 -2.87
N ALA A 24 -17.43 -3.73 -3.79
CA ALA A 24 -16.12 -3.28 -4.27
C ALA A 24 -15.29 -2.50 -3.21
N VAL A 25 -15.92 -2.08 -2.10
CA VAL A 25 -15.24 -1.44 -0.98
C VAL A 25 -14.75 -2.49 0.03
N GLU A 26 -15.53 -3.56 0.22
CA GLU A 26 -15.31 -4.61 1.22
C GLU A 26 -14.58 -5.84 0.67
N ARG A 27 -14.44 -5.95 -0.66
CA ARG A 27 -13.72 -7.03 -1.34
C ARG A 27 -12.80 -6.51 -2.46
N ARG A 28 -11.62 -7.12 -2.59
CA ARG A 28 -10.61 -6.82 -3.63
C ARG A 28 -10.22 -8.10 -4.35
N CYS A 29 -10.17 -8.10 -5.67
CA CYS A 29 -9.90 -9.31 -6.45
C CYS A 29 -8.82 -9.07 -7.49
N VAL A 30 -7.99 -10.08 -7.69
CA VAL A 30 -7.14 -10.18 -8.88
C VAL A 30 -8.03 -10.58 -10.06
N PRO A 31 -7.93 -9.95 -11.24
CA PRO A 31 -8.69 -10.38 -12.42
C PRO A 31 -8.44 -11.86 -12.74
N GLY A 32 -9.47 -12.70 -12.69
CA GLY A 32 -9.36 -14.15 -12.90
C GLY A 32 -8.62 -14.91 -11.79
N GLY A 33 -8.38 -14.29 -10.64
CA GLY A 33 -7.62 -14.84 -9.54
C GLY A 33 -8.31 -14.70 -8.17
N PRO A 34 -7.55 -14.77 -7.07
CA PRO A 34 -8.09 -14.77 -5.72
C PRO A 34 -8.71 -13.42 -5.34
N CYS A 35 -9.66 -13.47 -4.41
CA CYS A 35 -10.30 -12.31 -3.82
C CYS A 35 -10.04 -12.24 -2.31
N ILE A 36 -9.99 -11.03 -1.78
CA ILE A 36 -9.74 -10.72 -0.38
C ILE A 36 -10.86 -9.84 0.15
N ALA A 37 -11.62 -10.32 1.12
CA ALA A 37 -12.70 -9.63 1.80
C ALA A 37 -12.25 -9.14 3.19
N LEU A 38 -12.84 -8.05 3.68
CA LEU A 38 -12.49 -7.49 5.00
C LEU A 38 -12.89 -8.42 6.16
N ASP A 39 -14.06 -9.06 6.06
CA ASP A 39 -14.60 -9.96 7.08
C ASP A 39 -13.95 -11.35 7.08
N ASN A 40 -13.26 -11.72 5.98
CA ASN A 40 -12.49 -12.95 5.85
C ASN A 40 -11.00 -12.71 5.52
N TYR A 41 -10.46 -11.58 5.98
CA TYR A 41 -9.19 -11.05 5.49
C TYR A 41 -8.02 -12.03 5.55
N ILE A 42 -7.76 -12.64 6.71
CA ILE A 42 -6.59 -13.51 6.89
C ILE A 42 -6.71 -14.82 6.10
N PRO A 43 -7.83 -15.57 6.17
CA PRO A 43 -8.02 -16.72 5.31
C PRO A 43 -7.82 -16.40 3.82
N ASP A 44 -8.45 -15.32 3.33
CA ASP A 44 -8.33 -14.93 1.94
C ASP A 44 -6.90 -14.49 1.55
N VAL A 45 -6.19 -13.78 2.42
CA VAL A 45 -4.77 -13.41 2.19
C VAL A 45 -3.91 -14.67 2.08
N CYS A 46 -4.08 -15.65 2.96
CA CYS A 46 -3.32 -16.90 2.91
C CYS A 46 -3.61 -17.70 1.63
N GLU A 47 -4.88 -17.80 1.22
CA GLU A 47 -5.27 -18.45 -0.05
C GLU A 47 -4.72 -17.70 -1.27
N ALA A 48 -4.73 -16.36 -1.23
CA ALA A 48 -4.15 -15.53 -2.27
C ALA A 48 -2.63 -15.72 -2.37
N ILE A 49 -1.92 -15.79 -1.24
CA ILE A 49 -0.48 -16.07 -1.20
C ILE A 49 -0.16 -17.42 -1.82
N GLU A 50 -0.89 -18.47 -1.45
CA GLU A 50 -0.71 -19.82 -1.99
C GLU A 50 -0.92 -19.85 -3.51
N THR A 51 -2.06 -19.31 -3.96
CA THR A 51 -2.43 -19.26 -5.38
C THR A 51 -1.42 -18.47 -6.21
N LEU A 52 -1.04 -17.28 -5.74
CA LEU A 52 -0.15 -16.39 -6.49
C LEU A 52 1.30 -16.88 -6.47
N ALA A 53 1.74 -17.55 -5.40
CA ALA A 53 3.04 -18.20 -5.38
C ALA A 53 3.11 -19.32 -6.43
N GLU A 54 2.10 -20.20 -6.46
CA GLU A 54 2.00 -21.29 -7.44
C GLU A 54 2.02 -20.76 -8.88
N GLN A 55 1.19 -19.75 -9.17
CA GLN A 55 1.10 -19.14 -10.51
C GLN A 55 2.41 -18.51 -10.99
N ASN A 56 3.29 -18.10 -10.07
CA ASN A 56 4.58 -17.47 -10.37
C ASN A 56 5.77 -18.40 -10.10
N ALA A 57 5.52 -19.70 -9.88
CA ALA A 57 6.55 -20.69 -9.56
C ALA A 57 7.47 -20.28 -8.38
N LEU A 58 6.89 -19.63 -7.37
CA LEU A 58 7.58 -19.25 -6.14
C LEU A 58 7.34 -20.26 -5.03
N ASP A 59 8.33 -20.42 -4.15
CA ASP A 59 8.10 -21.11 -2.89
C ASP A 59 7.09 -20.33 -2.03
N VAL A 60 6.01 -21.00 -1.63
CA VAL A 60 4.91 -20.36 -0.91
C VAL A 60 5.32 -19.89 0.50
N GLY A 61 6.24 -20.63 1.14
CA GLY A 61 6.79 -20.28 2.44
C GLY A 61 7.68 -19.04 2.36
N PHE A 62 8.53 -18.96 1.34
CA PHE A 62 9.33 -17.77 1.03
C PHE A 62 8.45 -16.54 0.85
N PHE A 63 7.41 -16.63 0.00
CA PHE A 63 6.55 -15.50 -0.30
C PHE A 63 5.79 -15.03 0.94
N ALA A 64 5.24 -15.96 1.73
CA ALA A 64 4.57 -15.63 2.98
C ALA A 64 5.51 -15.00 4.02
N ARG A 65 6.72 -15.54 4.20
CA ARG A 65 7.73 -14.99 5.12
C ARG A 65 8.15 -13.57 4.71
N LEU A 66 8.31 -13.33 3.42
CA LEU A 66 8.64 -12.01 2.88
C LEU A 66 7.53 -11.00 3.17
N LEU A 67 6.28 -11.30 2.80
CA LEU A 67 5.14 -10.42 3.06
C LEU A 67 4.91 -10.19 4.56
N TRP A 68 5.17 -11.20 5.38
CA TRP A 68 5.16 -11.05 6.83
C TRP A 68 6.24 -10.08 7.30
N ARG A 69 7.46 -10.20 6.77
CA ARG A 69 8.56 -9.28 7.10
C ARG A 69 8.28 -7.85 6.67
N GLU A 70 7.56 -7.66 5.56
CA GLU A 70 7.21 -6.33 5.06
C GLU A 70 6.16 -5.62 5.93
N SER A 71 5.08 -6.31 6.30
CA SER A 71 3.92 -5.61 6.88
C SER A 71 3.18 -6.37 7.97
N LEU A 72 3.58 -7.61 8.30
CA LEU A 72 2.77 -8.52 9.13
C LEU A 72 1.36 -8.70 8.54
N PHE A 73 1.30 -8.85 7.21
CA PHE A 73 0.08 -8.92 6.40
C PHE A 73 -0.85 -7.71 6.56
N ASP A 74 -0.30 -6.50 6.73
CA ASP A 74 -1.11 -5.29 6.83
C ASP A 74 -1.26 -4.61 5.47
N ALA A 75 -2.42 -4.75 4.84
CA ALA A 75 -2.77 -3.99 3.63
C ALA A 75 -2.64 -2.47 3.80
N GLY A 76 -2.64 -2.00 5.03
CA GLY A 76 -2.55 -0.61 5.41
C GLY A 76 -1.17 -0.09 5.80
N ALA A 77 -0.14 -0.95 5.85
CA ALA A 77 1.16 -0.54 6.37
C ALA A 77 1.79 0.61 5.57
N VAL A 78 2.42 1.55 6.28
CA VAL A 78 3.25 2.59 5.68
C VAL A 78 4.55 2.70 6.46
N SER A 79 5.68 2.47 5.79
CA SER A 79 6.98 2.61 6.44
C SER A 79 7.39 4.08 6.60
N PRO A 80 8.33 4.39 7.51
CA PRO A 80 8.93 5.73 7.61
C PRO A 80 9.59 6.21 6.30
N ALA A 81 10.07 5.29 5.48
CA ALA A 81 10.65 5.59 4.16
C ALA A 81 9.58 5.81 3.07
N GLY A 82 8.31 5.53 3.37
CA GLY A 82 7.18 5.72 2.47
C GLY A 82 6.83 4.50 1.63
N ALA A 83 7.26 3.30 2.03
CA ALA A 83 6.81 2.04 1.44
C ALA A 83 5.34 1.77 1.82
N LEU A 84 4.57 1.15 0.92
CA LEU A 84 3.10 1.12 1.00
C LEU A 84 2.52 -0.29 0.92
N GLY A 85 1.56 -0.56 1.82
CA GLY A 85 0.66 -1.71 1.80
C GLY A 85 1.29 -3.03 2.19
N ILE A 86 0.57 -4.12 1.92
CA ILE A 86 0.92 -5.46 2.38
C ILE A 86 2.31 -5.93 1.90
N ALA A 87 2.69 -5.49 0.71
CA ALA A 87 3.95 -5.84 0.06
C ALA A 87 5.00 -4.71 0.09
N GLN A 88 4.72 -3.62 0.81
CA GLN A 88 5.61 -2.47 1.03
C GLN A 88 6.28 -1.95 -0.26
N PHE A 89 5.50 -1.74 -1.31
CA PHE A 89 6.03 -1.12 -2.52
C PHE A 89 6.42 0.34 -2.25
N MET A 90 7.65 0.71 -2.61
CA MET A 90 8.00 2.12 -2.75
C MET A 90 7.15 2.76 -3.87
N PRO A 91 6.74 4.04 -3.77
CA PRO A 91 5.84 4.65 -4.75
C PRO A 91 6.35 4.61 -6.20
N GLY A 92 7.67 4.76 -6.39
CA GLY A 92 8.31 4.62 -7.70
C GLY A 92 8.17 3.21 -8.26
N THR A 93 8.47 2.19 -7.45
CA THR A 93 8.33 0.77 -7.82
C THR A 93 6.88 0.41 -8.08
N ALA A 94 5.93 0.84 -7.23
CA ALA A 94 4.50 0.64 -7.46
C ALA A 94 4.06 1.13 -8.84
N LYS A 95 4.52 2.32 -9.25
CA LYS A 95 4.24 2.88 -10.58
C LYS A 95 4.84 2.03 -11.70
N LEU A 96 6.11 1.61 -11.56
CA LEU A 96 6.78 0.75 -12.54
C LEU A 96 6.09 -0.60 -12.69
N ARG A 97 5.51 -1.12 -11.60
CA ARG A 97 4.78 -2.39 -11.56
C ARG A 97 3.29 -2.24 -11.85
N GLY A 98 2.84 -1.06 -12.24
CA GLY A 98 1.46 -0.82 -12.68
C GLY A 98 0.40 -0.87 -11.57
N LEU A 99 0.78 -0.75 -10.29
CA LEU A 99 -0.20 -0.71 -9.20
C LEU A 99 -0.94 0.63 -9.23
N ALA A 100 -2.27 0.56 -9.39
CA ALA A 100 -3.14 1.73 -9.27
C ALA A 100 -3.27 2.15 -7.80
N ASP A 101 -3.34 1.18 -6.89
CA ASP A 101 -3.42 1.39 -5.44
C ASP A 101 -2.55 0.34 -4.71
N PRO A 102 -1.38 0.73 -4.15
CA PRO A 102 -0.52 -0.18 -3.39
C PRO A 102 -1.15 -0.72 -2.09
N PHE A 103 -2.24 -0.11 -1.62
CA PHE A 103 -3.00 -0.60 -0.47
C PHE A 103 -4.12 -1.58 -0.83
N ASP A 104 -4.37 -1.81 -2.12
CA ASP A 104 -5.21 -2.91 -2.55
C ASP A 104 -4.41 -4.21 -2.39
N PRO A 105 -4.71 -5.06 -1.39
CA PRO A 105 -3.90 -6.24 -1.13
C PRO A 105 -3.94 -7.23 -2.29
N ALA A 106 -5.04 -7.32 -3.05
CA ALA A 106 -5.11 -8.25 -4.17
C ALA A 106 -4.15 -7.82 -5.28
N GLN A 107 -4.16 -6.53 -5.65
CA GLN A 107 -3.21 -5.98 -6.64
C GLN A 107 -1.76 -6.06 -6.15
N ALA A 108 -1.51 -5.72 -4.88
CA ALA A 108 -0.18 -5.71 -4.31
C ALA A 108 0.43 -7.11 -4.21
N LEU A 109 -0.34 -8.12 -3.78
CA LEU A 109 0.12 -9.51 -3.73
C LEU A 109 0.45 -10.03 -5.13
N ALA A 110 -0.43 -9.80 -6.11
CA ALA A 110 -0.21 -10.26 -7.48
C ALA A 110 1.05 -9.63 -8.10
N ALA A 111 1.23 -8.31 -7.92
CA ALA A 111 2.41 -7.62 -8.41
C ALA A 111 3.70 -8.01 -7.66
N SER A 112 3.61 -8.29 -6.36
CA SER A 112 4.75 -8.75 -5.56
C SER A 112 5.23 -10.13 -5.98
N ALA A 113 4.30 -11.07 -6.19
CA ALA A 113 4.62 -12.41 -6.69
C ALA A 113 5.29 -12.35 -8.07
N ALA A 114 4.72 -11.61 -9.03
CA ALA A 114 5.32 -11.44 -10.35
C ALA A 114 6.71 -10.80 -10.28
N TYR A 115 6.85 -9.74 -9.47
CA TYR A 115 8.14 -9.07 -9.33
C TYR A 115 9.20 -9.97 -8.67
N LEU A 116 8.84 -10.76 -7.65
CA LEU A 116 9.75 -11.70 -7.03
C LEU A 116 10.18 -12.82 -7.98
N ALA A 117 9.29 -13.28 -8.86
CA ALA A 117 9.65 -14.25 -9.90
C ALA A 117 10.67 -13.66 -10.88
N GLU A 118 10.43 -12.43 -11.37
CA GLU A 118 11.41 -11.71 -12.21
C GLU A 118 12.76 -11.53 -11.52
N LEU A 119 12.76 -11.17 -10.24
CA LEU A 119 14.00 -11.02 -9.46
C LEU A 119 14.71 -12.36 -9.26
N SER A 120 13.96 -13.43 -8.99
CA SER A 120 14.51 -14.78 -8.80
C SER A 120 15.15 -15.29 -10.09
N GLU A 121 14.51 -15.06 -11.23
CA GLU A 121 15.08 -15.39 -12.54
C GLU A 121 16.34 -14.56 -12.82
N ARG A 122 16.27 -13.24 -12.60
CA ARG A 122 17.40 -12.33 -12.89
C ARG A 122 18.62 -12.59 -12.03
N PHE A 123 18.43 -12.87 -10.74
CA PHE A 123 19.52 -13.04 -9.78
C PHE A 123 19.87 -14.50 -9.49
N GLY A 124 19.09 -15.45 -10.02
CA GLY A 124 19.37 -16.89 -9.95
C GLY A 124 19.13 -17.54 -8.59
N SER A 125 18.62 -16.82 -7.59
CA SER A 125 18.25 -17.40 -6.29
C SER A 125 17.21 -16.57 -5.53
N LEU A 126 16.42 -17.24 -4.67
CA LEU A 126 15.45 -16.58 -3.80
C LEU A 126 16.11 -15.61 -2.81
N GLY A 127 17.28 -15.95 -2.27
CA GLY A 127 18.00 -15.07 -1.35
C GLY A 127 18.48 -13.78 -2.01
N LEU A 128 19.01 -13.86 -3.24
CA LEU A 128 19.41 -12.65 -3.98
C LEU A 128 18.19 -11.86 -4.48
N ALA A 129 17.07 -12.54 -4.77
CA ALA A 129 15.81 -11.86 -5.02
C ALA A 129 15.33 -11.07 -3.79
N ALA A 130 15.44 -11.63 -2.58
CA ALA A 130 15.13 -10.92 -1.33
C ALA A 130 16.05 -9.71 -1.11
N VAL A 131 17.35 -9.82 -1.45
CA VAL A 131 18.29 -8.68 -1.45
C VAL A 131 17.79 -7.59 -2.40
N ALA A 132 17.42 -7.94 -3.63
CA ALA A 132 16.98 -6.99 -4.64
C ALA A 132 15.63 -6.34 -4.29
N TYR A 133 14.71 -7.10 -3.68
CA TYR A 133 13.41 -6.60 -3.26
C TYR A 133 13.55 -5.54 -2.16
N ASN A 134 14.37 -5.82 -1.13
CA ASN A 134 14.55 -4.91 0.00
C ASN A 134 15.49 -3.74 -0.31
N ALA A 135 16.64 -4.01 -0.93
CA ALA A 135 17.73 -3.04 -1.05
C ALA A 135 17.80 -2.37 -2.44
N GLY A 136 16.95 -2.82 -3.37
CA GLY A 136 16.90 -2.39 -4.76
C GLY A 136 17.83 -3.18 -5.68
N GLU A 137 17.38 -3.40 -6.91
CA GLU A 137 18.07 -4.18 -7.95
C GLU A 137 19.51 -3.72 -8.18
N ALA A 138 19.76 -2.41 -8.29
CA ALA A 138 21.10 -1.87 -8.54
C ALA A 138 22.09 -2.17 -7.41
N ARG A 139 21.62 -2.30 -6.17
CA ARG A 139 22.47 -2.71 -5.04
C ARG A 139 22.69 -4.22 -5.06
N ALA A 140 21.67 -5.01 -5.35
CA ALA A 140 21.81 -6.45 -5.51
C ALA A 140 22.82 -6.81 -6.61
N GLU A 141 22.81 -6.10 -7.75
CA GLU A 141 23.81 -6.27 -8.82
C GLU A 141 25.24 -6.05 -8.35
N LYS A 142 25.48 -4.95 -7.62
CA LYS A 142 26.81 -4.65 -7.07
C LYS A 142 27.25 -5.66 -6.03
N PHE A 143 26.32 -6.09 -5.17
CA PHE A 143 26.57 -7.11 -4.17
C PHE A 143 26.94 -8.45 -4.82
N LEU A 144 26.17 -8.87 -5.83
CA LEU A 144 26.43 -10.09 -6.60
C LEU A 144 27.78 -10.04 -7.32
N ALA A 145 28.17 -8.88 -7.85
CA ALA A 145 29.48 -8.68 -8.47
C ALA A 145 30.66 -8.64 -7.46
N GLY A 146 30.41 -8.82 -6.17
CA GLY A 146 31.44 -8.79 -5.12
C GLY A 146 31.94 -7.38 -4.77
N ASN A 147 31.31 -6.33 -5.30
CA ASN A 147 31.82 -4.96 -5.28
C ASN A 147 31.26 -4.09 -4.15
N ASP A 148 30.32 -4.60 -3.36
CA ASP A 148 29.64 -3.79 -2.34
C ASP A 148 29.20 -4.62 -1.12
N TRP A 149 29.00 -3.92 -0.01
CA TRP A 149 28.46 -4.47 1.23
C TRP A 149 26.97 -4.16 1.34
N LEU A 150 26.22 -5.05 1.99
CA LEU A 150 24.80 -4.83 2.26
C LEU A 150 24.61 -4.11 3.61
N PRO A 151 23.66 -3.16 3.69
CA PRO A 151 23.21 -2.62 4.97
C PRO A 151 22.81 -3.75 5.93
N GLY A 152 23.09 -3.58 7.22
CA GLY A 152 22.73 -4.60 8.23
C GLY A 152 21.22 -4.91 8.27
N GLU A 153 20.38 -3.94 7.89
CA GLU A 153 18.95 -4.16 7.70
C GLU A 153 18.64 -5.20 6.62
N THR A 154 19.31 -5.11 5.47
CA THR A 154 19.13 -6.06 4.35
C THR A 154 19.68 -7.44 4.69
N GLU A 155 20.84 -7.51 5.35
CA GLU A 155 21.40 -8.79 5.82
C GLU A 155 20.40 -9.49 6.77
N ALA A 156 19.86 -8.75 7.74
CA ALA A 156 18.85 -9.27 8.67
C ALA A 156 17.52 -9.62 7.98
N TYR A 157 17.13 -8.87 6.96
CA TYR A 157 15.93 -9.14 6.16
C TYR A 157 16.04 -10.48 5.43
N VAL A 158 17.14 -10.74 4.74
CA VAL A 158 17.38 -11.99 4.02
C VAL A 158 17.44 -13.17 4.98
N GLN A 159 18.14 -13.00 6.11
CA GLN A 159 18.22 -14.04 7.14
C GLN A 159 16.86 -14.37 7.75
N ALA A 160 16.02 -13.37 8.00
CA ALA A 160 14.69 -13.60 8.57
C ALA A 160 13.76 -14.38 7.63
N ILE A 161 13.91 -14.20 6.32
CA ILE A 161 13.06 -14.88 5.32
C ILE A 161 13.59 -16.28 5.00
N THR A 162 14.90 -16.38 4.79
CA THR A 162 15.52 -17.58 4.22
C THR A 162 16.19 -18.48 5.26
N GLY A 163 16.48 -17.96 6.46
CA GLY A 163 17.31 -18.65 7.45
C GLY A 163 18.81 -18.56 7.21
N HIS A 164 19.26 -17.96 6.10
CA HIS A 164 20.66 -17.89 5.68
C HIS A 164 21.12 -16.44 5.47
N ALA A 165 22.43 -16.18 5.60
CA ALA A 165 22.97 -14.86 5.34
C ALA A 165 22.93 -14.55 3.84
N ALA A 166 22.85 -13.26 3.47
CA ALA A 166 22.83 -12.88 2.06
C ALA A 166 24.12 -13.29 1.32
N ARG A 167 25.25 -13.38 2.03
CA ARG A 167 26.52 -13.88 1.47
C ARG A 167 26.50 -15.36 1.16
N ASP A 168 25.80 -16.17 1.94
CA ASP A 168 25.66 -17.61 1.64
C ASP A 168 24.99 -17.76 0.27
N TRP A 169 23.92 -17.01 0.04
CA TRP A 169 23.21 -16.97 -1.25
C TRP A 169 24.01 -16.42 -2.43
N ARG A 170 25.14 -15.73 -2.19
CA ARG A 170 26.03 -15.22 -3.24
C ARG A 170 27.20 -16.15 -3.50
N ASP A 171 27.86 -16.58 -2.43
CA ASP A 171 29.17 -17.24 -2.49
C ASP A 171 29.03 -18.77 -2.55
N ALA A 172 28.04 -19.33 -1.86
CA ALA A 172 27.78 -20.77 -1.81
C ALA A 172 26.29 -21.04 -1.53
N PRO A 173 25.40 -20.83 -2.53
CA PRO A 173 23.96 -20.91 -2.32
C PRO A 173 23.56 -22.27 -1.74
N PRO A 174 22.70 -22.31 -0.70
CA PRO A 174 22.25 -23.57 -0.12
C PRO A 174 21.48 -24.40 -1.16
N LEU A 175 21.80 -25.69 -1.25
CA LEU A 175 21.19 -26.62 -2.21
C LEU A 175 19.74 -26.97 -1.85
N GLU A 176 19.45 -27.04 -0.55
CA GLU A 176 18.11 -27.29 -0.01
C GLU A 176 17.84 -26.29 1.11
N VAL A 177 16.64 -25.70 1.10
CA VAL A 177 16.20 -24.75 2.14
C VAL A 177 14.78 -25.09 2.53
N ASP A 178 14.54 -25.29 3.82
CA ASP A 178 13.20 -25.45 4.37
C ASP A 178 12.58 -24.07 4.67
N LEU A 179 11.68 -23.67 3.76
CA LEU A 179 10.96 -22.41 3.84
C LEU A 179 9.54 -22.58 4.41
N ALA A 180 9.16 -23.78 4.83
CA ALA A 180 7.84 -24.04 5.40
C ALA A 180 7.57 -23.15 6.63
N LEU A 181 6.33 -22.66 6.77
CA LEU A 181 5.95 -21.83 7.93
C LEU A 181 5.86 -22.66 9.22
N ALA A 182 5.59 -23.95 9.10
CA ALA A 182 5.57 -24.91 10.21
C ALA A 182 5.85 -26.32 9.67
N ALA A 183 6.60 -27.12 10.43
CA ALA A 183 6.99 -28.47 10.02
C ALA A 183 5.86 -29.50 10.15
N ASP A 184 4.82 -29.21 10.93
CA ASP A 184 3.80 -30.18 11.37
C ASP A 184 2.43 -30.00 10.71
N ARG A 185 2.26 -29.03 9.81
CA ARG A 185 0.95 -28.72 9.22
C ARG A 185 1.05 -28.11 7.81
N PRO A 186 0.00 -28.23 6.99
CA PRO A 186 -0.06 -27.61 5.67
C PRO A 186 0.08 -26.08 5.72
N PHE A 187 0.50 -25.50 4.58
CA PHE A 187 0.76 -24.07 4.44
C PHE A 187 -0.41 -23.20 4.93
N LEU A 188 -1.63 -23.43 4.42
CA LEU A 188 -2.80 -22.60 4.78
C LEU A 188 -3.05 -22.55 6.29
N GLU A 189 -2.95 -23.69 6.98
CA GLU A 189 -3.14 -23.76 8.43
C GLU A 189 -2.02 -23.04 9.18
N ALA A 190 -0.77 -23.18 8.72
CA ALA A 190 0.37 -22.45 9.29
C ALA A 190 0.25 -20.94 9.09
N CYS A 191 -0.10 -20.49 7.89
CA CYS A 191 -0.28 -19.08 7.54
C CYS A 191 -1.38 -18.43 8.38
N LYS A 192 -2.56 -19.08 8.47
CA LYS A 192 -3.68 -18.60 9.28
C LYS A 192 -3.31 -18.54 10.77
N ALA A 193 -2.55 -19.52 11.26
CA ALA A 193 -2.07 -19.53 12.64
C ALA A 193 -1.06 -18.41 12.93
N GLN A 194 -0.14 -18.13 12.00
CA GLN A 194 0.86 -17.07 12.14
C GLN A 194 0.22 -15.68 12.26
N ALA A 195 -0.86 -15.43 11.51
CA ALA A 195 -1.60 -14.17 11.53
C ALA A 195 -2.83 -14.18 12.45
N LYS A 196 -2.91 -15.14 13.39
CA LYS A 196 -4.08 -15.29 14.26
C LYS A 196 -4.37 -14.00 15.04
N GLY A 197 -5.62 -13.55 14.98
CA GLY A 197 -6.07 -12.32 15.65
C GLY A 197 -5.76 -11.03 14.89
N ARG A 198 -5.11 -11.11 13.73
CA ARG A 198 -4.96 -9.98 12.81
C ARG A 198 -6.29 -9.76 12.10
N ALA A 199 -6.74 -8.51 12.09
CA ALA A 199 -7.88 -8.04 11.32
C ALA A 199 -7.57 -6.63 10.82
N ILE A 200 -8.16 -6.25 9.70
CA ILE A 200 -8.12 -4.88 9.19
C ILE A 200 -9.54 -4.33 9.17
N ALA A 201 -9.71 -3.06 9.57
CA ALA A 201 -11.02 -2.42 9.58
C ALA A 201 -11.43 -1.90 8.18
N GLN A 202 -10.45 -1.67 7.30
CA GLN A 202 -10.63 -1.15 5.94
C GLN A 202 -9.33 -1.33 5.14
N PHE A 203 -9.43 -1.55 3.83
CA PHE A 203 -8.25 -1.66 2.95
C PHE A 203 -7.48 -0.35 2.78
N ARG A 204 -8.13 0.79 3.00
CA ARG A 204 -7.48 2.11 2.90
C ARG A 204 -6.91 2.51 4.24
N VAL A 205 -5.60 2.52 4.40
CA VAL A 205 -4.99 3.35 5.44
C VAL A 205 -4.95 4.79 4.97
N ALA A 206 -5.29 5.70 5.89
CA ALA A 206 -5.17 7.13 5.63
C ALA A 206 -3.74 7.41 5.15
N ALA A 207 -3.59 8.03 3.99
CA ALA A 207 -2.26 8.28 3.44
C ALA A 207 -1.39 8.99 4.48
N PRO A 208 -0.10 8.64 4.58
CA PRO A 208 0.78 9.18 5.61
C PRO A 208 0.79 10.71 5.57
N VAL A 209 0.67 11.32 6.74
CA VAL A 209 0.82 12.77 6.88
C VAL A 209 2.31 13.10 6.85
N LEU A 210 2.85 13.35 5.66
CA LEU A 210 4.24 13.76 5.47
C LEU A 210 4.46 15.22 5.94
N ALA A 211 5.72 15.65 6.07
CA ALA A 211 6.08 16.96 6.64
C ALA A 211 5.39 18.16 5.96
N TRP A 212 5.10 18.05 4.66
CA TRP A 212 4.38 19.05 3.89
C TRP A 212 3.15 18.44 3.21
N GLY A 213 2.05 19.19 3.20
CA GLY A 213 0.78 18.82 2.58
C GLY A 213 0.40 19.76 1.44
N VAL A 214 0.19 19.22 0.25
CA VAL A 214 -0.39 19.93 -0.90
C VAL A 214 -1.90 19.80 -0.80
N VAL A 215 -2.57 20.83 -0.26
CA VAL A 215 -4.00 20.86 0.00
C VAL A 215 -4.78 20.96 -1.31
N LEU A 216 -5.60 19.94 -1.56
CA LEU A 216 -6.53 19.86 -2.69
C LEU A 216 -7.90 20.43 -2.32
N ALA A 217 -8.37 20.16 -1.10
CA ALA A 217 -9.67 20.62 -0.63
C ALA A 217 -9.68 20.80 0.89
N SER A 218 -10.48 21.75 1.38
CA SER A 218 -10.76 21.88 2.80
C SER A 218 -12.20 22.30 3.08
N ALA A 219 -12.85 21.69 4.08
CA ALA A 219 -14.23 21.97 4.43
C ALA A 219 -14.48 21.77 5.94
N PRO A 220 -15.57 22.36 6.50
CA PRO A 220 -15.95 22.12 7.89
C PRO A 220 -16.35 20.66 8.16
N ASP A 221 -16.86 19.94 7.15
CA ASP A 221 -17.26 18.53 7.24
C ASP A 221 -16.51 17.64 6.24
N ARG A 222 -16.30 16.37 6.62
CA ARG A 222 -15.57 15.41 5.80
C ARG A 222 -16.25 15.11 4.46
N GLY A 223 -17.58 15.01 4.44
CA GLY A 223 -18.34 14.69 3.22
C GLY A 223 -18.19 15.75 2.12
N ALA A 224 -18.11 17.02 2.50
CA ALA A 224 -17.83 18.12 1.58
C ALA A 224 -16.42 18.05 0.99
N VAL A 225 -15.43 17.70 1.80
CA VAL A 225 -14.06 17.44 1.29
C VAL A 225 -14.10 16.31 0.26
N ASP A 226 -14.78 15.20 0.56
CA ASP A 226 -14.83 14.05 -0.34
C ASP A 226 -15.54 14.38 -1.67
N ARG A 227 -16.63 15.15 -1.64
CA ARG A 227 -17.28 15.66 -2.86
C ARG A 227 -16.31 16.51 -3.69
N ARG A 228 -15.53 17.38 -3.04
CA ARG A 228 -14.56 18.23 -3.73
C ARG A 228 -13.39 17.43 -4.30
N VAL A 229 -12.89 16.43 -3.57
CA VAL A 229 -11.85 15.52 -4.05
C VAL A 229 -12.31 14.74 -5.28
N ARG A 230 -13.56 14.24 -5.30
CA ARG A 230 -14.13 13.57 -6.48
C ARG A 230 -14.19 14.49 -7.69
N GLN A 231 -14.57 15.77 -7.50
CA GLN A 231 -14.56 16.76 -8.58
C GLN A 231 -13.14 17.01 -9.09
N ILE A 232 -12.19 17.26 -8.18
CA ILE A 232 -10.79 17.51 -8.54
C ILE A 232 -10.17 16.31 -9.28
N ARG A 233 -10.47 15.07 -8.86
CA ARG A 233 -10.01 13.88 -9.57
C ARG A 233 -10.60 13.76 -10.99
N ARG A 234 -11.79 14.31 -11.26
CA ARG A 234 -12.31 14.39 -12.62
C ARG A 234 -11.60 15.46 -13.44
N ASP A 235 -11.38 16.63 -12.84
CA ASP A 235 -10.90 17.81 -13.57
C ASP A 235 -9.39 17.76 -13.84
N VAL A 236 -8.59 17.33 -12.86
CA VAL A 236 -7.12 17.28 -12.92
C VAL A 236 -6.55 15.92 -12.56
N GLY A 237 -7.34 14.85 -12.75
CA GLY A 237 -6.98 13.48 -12.43
C GLY A 237 -5.66 13.03 -13.05
N ALA A 238 -5.33 13.50 -14.25
CA ALA A 238 -4.05 13.19 -14.91
C ALA A 238 -2.82 13.73 -14.16
N VAL A 239 -2.95 14.89 -13.50
CA VAL A 239 -1.85 15.51 -12.73
C VAL A 239 -1.70 14.88 -11.35
N ILE A 240 -2.82 14.49 -10.75
CA ILE A 240 -2.85 13.74 -9.48
C ILE A 240 -2.37 12.31 -9.71
N GLY A 241 -2.72 11.69 -10.83
CA GLY A 241 -2.43 10.27 -11.09
C GLY A 241 -2.85 9.38 -9.91
N ASN A 242 -1.93 8.52 -9.50
CA ASN A 242 -2.13 7.57 -8.39
C ASN A 242 -1.69 8.15 -7.03
N GLU A 243 -1.47 9.47 -6.94
CA GLU A 243 -1.10 10.11 -5.69
C GLU A 243 -2.17 9.87 -4.62
N GLN A 244 -1.70 9.47 -3.44
CA GLN A 244 -2.57 9.23 -2.31
C GLN A 244 -2.95 10.54 -1.64
N ILE A 245 -4.23 10.66 -1.30
CA ILE A 245 -4.78 11.84 -0.66
C ILE A 245 -4.92 11.51 0.82
N ALA A 246 -4.03 12.09 1.62
CA ALA A 246 -4.12 12.09 3.07
C ALA A 246 -5.28 13.00 3.49
N TYR A 247 -5.91 12.65 4.60
CA TYR A 247 -6.91 13.52 5.17
C TYR A 247 -6.59 13.84 6.61
N THR A 248 -6.57 15.13 6.92
CA THR A 248 -6.17 15.67 8.20
C THR A 248 -7.23 16.64 8.72
N LEU A 249 -7.13 16.97 10.00
CA LEU A 249 -7.90 18.03 10.63
C LEU A 249 -6.95 19.19 10.96
N SER A 250 -6.79 20.12 10.03
CA SER A 250 -5.79 21.20 10.13
C SER A 250 -6.41 22.54 10.50
N ARG A 251 -5.62 23.38 11.18
CA ARG A 251 -5.96 24.79 11.45
C ARG A 251 -5.22 25.66 10.43
N PHE A 252 -5.96 26.52 9.72
CA PHE A 252 -5.37 27.46 8.77
C PHE A 252 -5.02 28.78 9.47
N PRO A 253 -3.96 29.48 9.02
CA PRO A 253 -3.63 30.81 9.53
C PRO A 253 -4.85 31.75 9.47
N GLY A 254 -5.12 32.45 10.56
CA GLY A 254 -6.25 33.38 10.67
C GLY A 254 -7.64 32.73 10.89
N GLN A 255 -7.73 31.39 10.96
CA GLN A 255 -9.00 30.70 11.24
C GLN A 255 -9.00 30.06 12.63
N ARG A 256 -10.09 30.28 13.38
CA ARG A 256 -10.28 29.71 14.73
C ARG A 256 -10.66 28.22 14.69
N ALA A 257 -11.56 27.85 13.77
CA ALA A 257 -12.03 26.47 13.60
C ALA A 257 -11.03 25.62 12.81
N ARG A 258 -10.89 24.35 13.21
CA ARG A 258 -10.19 23.37 12.38
C ARG A 258 -11.08 22.99 11.19
N ARG A 259 -10.46 22.57 10.09
CA ARG A 259 -11.16 22.10 8.89
C ARG A 259 -10.64 20.72 8.51
N HIS A 260 -11.53 19.88 7.98
CA HIS A 260 -11.10 18.68 7.29
C HIS A 260 -10.35 19.09 6.04
N VAL A 261 -9.19 18.49 5.81
CA VAL A 261 -8.29 18.79 4.71
C VAL A 261 -8.02 17.50 3.97
N ALA A 262 -8.11 17.55 2.64
CA ALA A 262 -7.57 16.54 1.73
C ALA A 262 -6.28 17.09 1.13
N GLN A 263 -5.19 16.36 1.28
CA GLN A 263 -3.87 16.81 0.85
C GLN A 263 -3.01 15.66 0.35
N ILE A 264 -2.08 15.96 -0.55
CA ILE A 264 -1.05 15.02 -0.98
C ILE A 264 0.22 15.32 -0.19
N GLY A 265 0.78 14.33 0.50
CA GLY A 265 1.98 14.49 1.32
C GLY A 265 3.25 14.63 0.48
N ARG A 266 4.23 15.38 0.99
CA ARG A 266 5.60 15.51 0.46
C ARG A 266 6.63 15.59 1.57
N ALA A 267 7.84 15.11 1.29
CA ALA A 267 8.95 15.14 2.24
C ALA A 267 9.52 16.57 2.39
N SER A 268 9.48 17.36 1.33
CA SER A 268 10.06 18.71 1.28
C SER A 268 9.11 19.79 0.76
N LEU A 269 9.36 21.04 1.15
CA LEU A 269 8.63 22.22 0.64
C LEU A 269 8.81 22.36 -0.88
N SER A 270 9.99 22.03 -1.40
CA SER A 270 10.30 22.11 -2.83
C SER A 270 9.42 21.15 -3.65
N GLU A 271 9.33 19.89 -3.23
CA GLU A 271 8.45 18.91 -3.87
C GLU A 271 6.97 19.30 -3.77
N ALA A 272 6.55 19.82 -2.61
CA ALA A 272 5.19 20.31 -2.41
C ALA A 272 4.87 21.48 -3.35
N GLY A 273 5.80 22.43 -3.48
CA GLY A 273 5.70 23.55 -4.40
C GLY A 273 5.61 23.11 -5.86
N ALA A 274 6.45 22.16 -6.29
CA ALA A 274 6.46 21.63 -7.65
C ALA A 274 5.13 20.94 -8.02
N LEU A 275 4.58 20.10 -7.13
CA LEU A 275 3.25 19.51 -7.35
C LEU A 275 2.16 20.60 -7.39
N CYS A 276 2.21 21.56 -6.47
CA CYS A 276 1.21 22.62 -6.40
C CYS A 276 1.19 23.49 -7.67
N ALA A 277 2.36 23.76 -8.25
CA ALA A 277 2.49 24.48 -9.51
C ALA A 277 1.84 23.71 -10.68
N ARG A 278 2.08 22.38 -10.77
CA ARG A 278 1.44 21.53 -11.80
C ARG A 278 -0.07 21.49 -11.66
N LEU A 279 -0.58 21.39 -10.44
CA LEU A 279 -2.03 21.41 -10.18
C LEU A 279 -2.66 22.75 -10.59
N ARG A 280 -2.02 23.87 -10.26
CA ARG A 280 -2.48 25.20 -10.68
C ARG A 280 -2.44 25.39 -12.19
N ALA A 281 -1.40 24.90 -12.86
CA ALA A 281 -1.29 24.93 -14.32
C ALA A 281 -2.42 24.15 -15.00
N ALA A 282 -2.92 23.09 -14.36
CA ALA A 282 -4.09 22.33 -14.81
C ALA A 282 -5.45 22.91 -14.34
N GLY A 283 -5.46 24.10 -13.72
CA GLY A 283 -6.69 24.79 -13.32
C GLY A 283 -7.22 24.41 -11.93
N ALA A 284 -6.50 23.62 -11.13
CA ALA A 284 -6.89 23.31 -9.77
C ALA A 284 -6.43 24.37 -8.76
N VAL A 285 -7.25 24.62 -7.75
CA VAL A 285 -6.84 25.39 -6.58
C VAL A 285 -5.89 24.54 -5.75
N CYS A 286 -4.77 25.11 -5.35
CA CYS A 286 -3.79 24.43 -4.53
C CYS A 286 -3.15 25.37 -3.50
N MET A 287 -2.91 24.85 -2.30
CA MET A 287 -2.15 25.49 -1.22
C MET A 287 -1.15 24.50 -0.63
N VAL A 288 0.02 24.97 -0.20
CA VAL A 288 0.98 24.14 0.53
C VAL A 288 0.91 24.50 2.02
N LEU A 289 0.82 23.48 2.87
CA LEU A 289 0.85 23.59 4.32
C LEU A 289 1.98 22.74 4.89
N LYS A 290 2.56 23.20 6.00
CA LYS A 290 3.38 22.35 6.86
C LYS A 290 2.45 21.59 7.80
N ASN A 291 2.64 20.28 7.91
CA ASN A 291 1.88 19.44 8.83
C ASN A 291 2.46 19.43 10.25
#